data_AF-A0A3D2UXW1-F1
#
_entry.id   AF-A0A3D2UXW1-F1
#
_cell.length_a   1.000
_cell.length_b   1.000
_cell.length_c   1.000
_cell.angle_alpha   90.00
_cell.angle_beta   90.00
_cell.angle_gamma   90.00
#
_symmetry.space_group_name_H-M   'P 1'
#
loop_
_entity.id
_entity.type
_entity.pdbx_description
1 polymer ?
#
loop_
_entity_poly.entity_id
_entity_poly.type
_entity_poly.pdbx_seq_one_letter_code
_entity_poly.pdbx_strand_id
1 'polypeptide(L)'
;MSNTDSRTSKENSPSAAELKTILFKHKTWLETNGRDGEQANLKDCHLKGAVLLGADLRKANLEGAYLYGAYLKNANLENSNLRGANLRGANLRWTNLKNADMKNANLIRADFMQAEIKNTSLEGANLKMAEGLTPEQLASAHTDEKTILPA
;
A
#
# COMPACT_ATOMS: atom_id res chain seq x y z
N MET A 1 9.90 -39.02 -5.36
CA MET A 1 8.71 -38.98 -4.47
C MET A 1 8.21 -37.55 -4.39
N SER A 2 6.95 -37.38 -4.77
CA SER A 2 6.09 -36.24 -4.45
C SER A 2 6.04 -35.96 -2.95
N ASN A 3 6.15 -34.70 -2.57
CA ASN A 3 5.31 -34.16 -1.52
C ASN A 3 4.92 -32.73 -1.91
N THR A 4 3.72 -32.64 -2.45
CA THR A 4 2.91 -31.43 -2.58
C THR A 4 2.65 -30.88 -1.19
N ASP A 5 3.29 -29.78 -0.81
CA ASP A 5 2.73 -28.91 0.23
C ASP A 5 1.88 -27.83 -0.44
N SER A 6 0.66 -28.24 -0.79
CA SER A 6 -0.46 -27.37 -1.18
C SER A 6 -1.14 -26.78 0.05
N ARG A 7 -0.33 -26.26 0.98
CA ARG A 7 -0.70 -25.42 2.13
C ARG A 7 -0.09 -24.06 1.80
N THR A 8 -0.78 -22.97 1.45
CA THR A 8 -2.01 -22.40 2.00
C THR A 8 -2.28 -21.05 1.31
N SER A 9 -3.28 -20.98 0.44
CA SER A 9 -3.83 -19.70 -0.06
C SER A 9 -4.60 -18.90 1.01
N LYS A 10 -4.45 -19.27 2.31
CA LYS A 10 -5.11 -18.75 3.49
C LYS A 10 -4.17 -18.21 4.59
N GLU A 11 -2.84 -18.41 4.52
CA GLU A 11 -2.00 -18.28 5.73
C GLU A 11 -1.49 -16.89 6.09
N ASN A 12 -1.63 -15.86 5.24
CA ASN A 12 -1.17 -14.51 5.60
C ASN A 12 -2.31 -13.48 5.61
N SER A 13 -3.50 -13.87 6.05
CA SER A 13 -4.65 -12.97 6.17
C SER A 13 -4.89 -12.63 7.64
N PRO A 14 -4.38 -11.51 8.17
CA PRO A 14 -4.68 -11.13 9.55
C PRO A 14 -6.19 -10.93 9.70
N SER A 15 -6.76 -11.48 10.77
CA SER A 15 -8.12 -11.16 11.19
C SER A 15 -8.25 -9.66 11.49
N ALA A 16 -9.48 -9.17 11.55
CA ALA A 16 -9.73 -7.77 11.90
C ALA A 16 -9.17 -7.40 13.28
N ALA A 17 -9.13 -8.34 14.22
CA ALA A 17 -8.55 -8.12 15.55
C ALA A 17 -7.02 -8.04 15.49
N GLU A 18 -6.37 -8.97 14.77
CA GLU A 18 -4.92 -8.96 14.59
C GLU A 18 -4.47 -7.70 13.85
N LEU A 19 -5.18 -7.30 12.78
CA LEU A 19 -4.89 -6.09 12.05
C LEU A 19 -4.98 -4.85 12.96
N LYS A 20 -6.00 -4.76 13.82
CA LYS A 20 -6.10 -3.67 14.82
C LYS A 20 -4.91 -3.69 15.79
N THR A 21 -4.50 -4.86 16.25
CA THR A 21 -3.33 -4.98 17.14
C THR A 21 -2.05 -4.54 16.43
N ILE A 22 -1.84 -4.94 15.17
CA ILE A 22 -0.70 -4.51 14.36
C ILE A 22 -0.68 -2.98 14.23
N LEU A 23 -1.82 -2.37 13.87
CA LEU A 23 -1.93 -0.92 13.74
C LEU A 23 -1.70 -0.19 15.06
N PHE A 24 -2.19 -0.74 16.17
CA PHE A 24 -1.95 -0.18 17.51
C PHE A 24 -0.46 -0.20 17.87
N LYS A 25 0.19 -1.36 17.74
CA LYS A 25 1.63 -1.49 17.98
C LYS A 25 2.45 -0.58 17.07
N HIS A 26 2.04 -0.43 15.81
CA HIS A 26 2.71 0.44 14.86
C HIS A 26 2.59 1.91 15.20
N LYS A 27 1.42 2.34 15.68
CA LYS A 27 1.23 3.68 16.20
C LYS A 27 2.16 3.95 17.39
N THR A 28 2.24 3.03 18.36
CA THR A 28 3.18 3.14 19.49
C THR A 28 4.64 3.23 19.00
N TRP A 29 4.99 2.45 17.99
CA TRP A 29 6.31 2.49 17.36
C TRP A 29 6.62 3.85 16.72
N LEU A 30 5.66 4.45 16.02
CA LEU A 30 5.82 5.78 15.43
C LEU A 30 5.95 6.87 16.52
N GLU A 31 5.10 6.86 17.53
CA GLU A 31 5.05 7.87 18.59
C GLU A 31 6.30 7.85 19.47
N THR A 32 6.90 6.67 19.66
CA THR A 32 8.07 6.51 20.52
C THR A 32 9.40 6.57 19.76
N ASN A 33 9.36 6.81 18.44
CA ASN A 33 10.51 6.71 17.53
C ASN A 33 11.20 5.33 17.62
N GLY A 34 10.40 4.27 17.70
CA GLY A 34 10.86 2.88 17.70
C GLY A 34 11.36 2.34 19.03
N ARG A 35 11.13 3.05 20.14
CA ARG A 35 11.51 2.58 21.49
C ARG A 35 10.55 1.54 22.05
N ASP A 36 9.28 1.57 21.66
CA ASP A 36 8.24 0.63 22.07
C ASP A 36 7.28 0.34 20.89
N GLY A 37 6.48 -0.72 20.98
CA GLY A 37 5.64 -1.18 19.88
C GLY A 37 6.44 -1.86 18.77
N GLU A 38 5.78 -2.10 17.64
CA GLU A 38 6.36 -2.83 16.50
C GLU A 38 5.99 -2.12 15.20
N GLN A 39 6.96 -1.91 14.31
CA GLN A 39 6.70 -1.43 12.96
C GLN A 39 5.76 -2.42 12.24
N ALA A 40 4.71 -1.91 11.58
CA ALA A 40 3.77 -2.77 10.87
C ALA A 40 4.49 -3.54 9.74
N ASN A 41 4.52 -4.86 9.88
CA ASN A 41 4.91 -5.77 8.81
C ASN A 41 3.67 -6.50 8.30
N LEU A 42 3.23 -6.07 7.11
CA LEU A 42 2.08 -6.57 6.37
C LEU A 42 2.52 -7.13 5.01
N LYS A 43 3.80 -7.51 4.90
CA LYS A 43 4.38 -8.11 3.69
C LYS A 43 3.60 -9.36 3.31
N ASP A 44 3.25 -9.46 2.03
CA ASP A 44 2.50 -10.56 1.42
C ASP A 44 1.14 -10.84 2.08
N CYS A 45 0.62 -9.91 2.91
CA CYS A 45 -0.64 -10.14 3.62
C CYS A 45 -1.85 -10.04 2.70
N HIS A 46 -2.85 -10.88 2.96
CA HIS A 46 -4.14 -10.87 2.29
C HIS A 46 -5.08 -9.86 2.95
N LEU A 47 -5.13 -8.66 2.39
CA LEU A 47 -5.86 -7.49 2.92
C LEU A 47 -6.95 -7.02 1.94
N LYS A 48 -7.53 -7.95 1.19
CA LYS A 48 -8.58 -7.66 0.20
C LYS A 48 -9.75 -6.96 0.88
N GLY A 49 -10.10 -5.77 0.42
CA GLY A 49 -11.20 -4.98 0.98
C GLY A 49 -10.98 -4.53 2.42
N ALA A 50 -9.75 -4.59 2.95
CA ALA A 50 -9.47 -4.18 4.32
C ALA A 50 -9.85 -2.72 4.55
N VAL A 51 -10.38 -2.44 5.74
CA VAL A 51 -10.76 -1.08 6.18
C VAL A 51 -9.59 -0.48 6.94
N LEU A 52 -8.85 0.42 6.29
CA LEU A 52 -7.66 1.10 6.78
C LEU A 52 -7.85 2.63 6.76
N LEU A 53 -9.10 3.07 6.93
CA LEU A 53 -9.48 4.49 6.90
C LEU A 53 -8.70 5.29 7.95
N GLY A 54 -7.94 6.29 7.51
CA GLY A 54 -7.14 7.13 8.40
C GLY A 54 -6.00 6.40 9.13
N ALA A 55 -5.66 5.17 8.73
CA ALA A 55 -4.58 4.43 9.37
C ALA A 55 -3.23 5.15 9.18
N ASP A 56 -2.45 5.23 10.25
CA ASP A 56 -1.06 5.67 10.18
C ASP A 56 -0.19 4.45 9.89
N LEU A 57 0.24 4.32 8.64
CA LEU A 57 1.07 3.25 8.07
C LEU A 57 2.42 3.81 7.59
N ARG A 58 2.87 4.93 8.16
CA ARG A 58 4.16 5.52 7.83
C ARG A 58 5.28 4.52 8.04
N LYS A 59 6.15 4.37 7.05
CA LYS A 59 7.26 3.39 7.08
C LYS A 59 6.80 1.92 7.15
N ALA A 60 5.51 1.60 7.08
CA ALA A 60 5.07 0.20 7.14
C ALA A 60 5.62 -0.62 5.96
N ASN A 61 5.86 -1.91 6.19
CA ASN A 61 6.19 -2.84 5.12
C ASN A 61 4.91 -3.52 4.61
N LEU A 62 4.50 -3.18 3.39
CA LEU A 62 3.37 -3.71 2.64
C LEU A 62 3.82 -4.32 1.30
N GLU A 63 5.10 -4.70 1.19
CA GLU A 63 5.65 -5.36 0.00
C GLU A 63 4.80 -6.59 -0.35
N GLY A 64 4.38 -6.70 -1.61
CA GLY A 64 3.57 -7.83 -2.09
C GLY A 64 2.16 -7.94 -1.48
N ALA A 65 1.72 -6.99 -0.64
CA ALA A 65 0.42 -7.07 0.02
C ALA A 65 -0.75 -7.08 -0.98
N TYR A 66 -1.76 -7.90 -0.71
CA TYR A 66 -2.97 -8.02 -1.53
C TYR A 66 -4.05 -7.08 -1.02
N LEU A 67 -4.01 -5.83 -1.45
CA LEU A 67 -4.90 -4.72 -1.07
C LEU A 67 -6.02 -4.47 -2.09
N TYR A 68 -6.41 -5.48 -2.88
CA TYR A 68 -7.45 -5.34 -3.90
C TYR A 68 -8.74 -4.79 -3.28
N GLY A 69 -9.19 -3.62 -3.75
CA GLY A 69 -10.38 -2.94 -3.25
C GLY A 69 -10.30 -2.44 -1.80
N ALA A 70 -9.10 -2.32 -1.21
CA ALA A 70 -8.95 -1.83 0.16
C ALA A 70 -9.40 -0.36 0.30
N TYR A 71 -9.90 -0.02 1.50
CA TYR A 71 -10.35 1.33 1.85
C TYR A 71 -9.26 2.04 2.64
N LEU A 72 -8.46 2.85 1.94
CA LEU A 72 -7.31 3.57 2.47
C LEU A 72 -7.55 5.09 2.56
N LYS A 73 -8.78 5.57 2.36
CA LYS A 73 -9.10 7.00 2.42
C LYS A 73 -8.52 7.65 3.69
N ASN A 74 -7.84 8.79 3.51
CA ASN A 74 -7.12 9.55 4.56
C ASN A 74 -5.94 8.81 5.25
N ALA A 75 -5.53 7.63 4.79
CA ALA A 75 -4.41 6.92 5.40
C ALA A 75 -3.07 7.64 5.14
N ASN A 76 -2.14 7.51 6.07
CA ASN A 76 -0.78 8.00 5.91
C ASN A 76 0.17 6.83 5.60
N LEU A 77 0.65 6.79 4.36
CA LEU A 77 1.56 5.77 3.81
C LEU A 77 2.94 6.36 3.50
N GLU A 78 3.28 7.53 4.06
CA GLU A 78 4.56 8.18 3.80
C GLU A 78 5.74 7.28 4.18
N ASN A 79 6.74 7.20 3.30
CA ASN A 79 7.91 6.32 3.40
C ASN A 79 7.58 4.81 3.52
N SER A 80 6.36 4.37 3.22
CA SER A 80 6.01 2.94 3.25
C SER A 80 6.61 2.17 2.07
N ASN A 81 6.82 0.87 2.26
CA ASN A 81 7.21 -0.05 1.19
C ASN A 81 5.97 -0.76 0.66
N LEU A 82 5.58 -0.49 -0.58
CA LEU A 82 4.43 -1.04 -1.31
C LEU A 82 4.88 -1.76 -2.60
N ARG A 83 6.15 -2.16 -2.69
CA ARG A 83 6.72 -2.81 -3.88
C ARG A 83 5.91 -4.04 -4.24
N GLY A 84 5.48 -4.14 -5.50
CA GLY A 84 4.69 -5.27 -5.99
C GLY A 84 3.31 -5.44 -5.35
N ALA A 85 2.86 -4.52 -4.50
CA ALA A 85 1.55 -4.62 -3.85
C ALA A 85 0.42 -4.56 -4.88
N ASN A 86 -0.66 -5.31 -4.62
CA ASN A 86 -1.84 -5.30 -5.46
C ASN A 86 -2.92 -4.39 -4.87
N LEU A 87 -2.98 -3.15 -5.36
CA LEU A 87 -3.89 -2.07 -4.96
C LEU A 87 -5.00 -1.85 -6.00
N ARG A 88 -5.25 -2.81 -6.88
CA ARG A 88 -6.26 -2.66 -7.94
C ARG A 88 -7.62 -2.29 -7.33
N GLY A 89 -8.23 -1.21 -7.80
CA GLY A 89 -9.51 -0.71 -7.30
C GLY A 89 -9.51 -0.17 -5.86
N ALA A 90 -8.33 0.03 -5.24
CA ALA A 90 -8.27 0.58 -3.89
C ALA A 90 -8.69 2.05 -3.85
N ASN A 91 -9.32 2.45 -2.75
CA ASN A 91 -9.67 3.84 -2.49
C ASN A 91 -8.50 4.52 -1.75
N LEU A 92 -7.67 5.25 -2.50
CA LEU A 92 -6.51 6.01 -2.02
C LEU A 92 -6.82 7.51 -1.92
N ARG A 93 -8.09 7.89 -1.82
CA ARG A 93 -8.43 9.32 -1.77
C ARG A 93 -7.87 9.99 -0.53
N TRP A 94 -7.32 11.19 -0.68
CA TRP A 94 -6.68 11.96 0.40
C TRP A 94 -5.56 11.21 1.16
N THR A 95 -4.95 10.18 0.57
CA THR A 95 -3.81 9.51 1.21
C THR A 95 -2.53 10.33 1.08
N ASN A 96 -1.69 10.29 2.11
CA ASN A 96 -0.31 10.74 1.99
C ASN A 96 0.58 9.57 1.54
N LEU A 97 1.11 9.61 0.31
CA LEU A 97 2.00 8.61 -0.27
C LEU A 97 3.41 9.17 -0.50
N LYS A 98 3.76 10.31 0.12
CA LYS A 98 5.07 10.95 -0.05
C LYS A 98 6.20 9.97 0.21
N ASN A 99 7.15 9.90 -0.71
CA ASN A 99 8.32 9.03 -0.63
C ASN A 99 8.00 7.51 -0.47
N ALA A 100 6.77 7.07 -0.74
CA ALA A 100 6.44 5.65 -0.71
C ALA A 100 7.09 4.91 -1.90
N ASP A 101 7.55 3.69 -1.68
CA ASP A 101 8.05 2.82 -2.76
C ASP A 101 6.92 1.94 -3.29
N MET A 102 6.36 2.30 -4.44
CA MET A 102 5.30 1.57 -5.13
C MET A 102 5.80 0.91 -6.42
N LYS A 103 7.10 0.60 -6.53
CA LYS A 103 7.64 -0.02 -7.75
C LYS A 103 6.94 -1.34 -8.05
N ASN A 104 6.59 -1.53 -9.32
CA ASN A 104 5.84 -2.70 -9.81
C ASN A 104 4.47 -2.93 -9.15
N ALA A 105 3.90 -1.94 -8.44
CA ALA A 105 2.58 -2.07 -7.84
C ALA A 105 1.48 -2.13 -8.92
N ASN A 106 0.43 -2.90 -8.65
CA ASN A 106 -0.77 -2.92 -9.48
C ASN A 106 -1.79 -1.91 -8.94
N LEU A 107 -1.96 -0.80 -9.67
CA LEU A 107 -2.80 0.34 -9.29
C LEU A 107 -3.97 0.54 -10.26
N ILE A 108 -4.30 -0.51 -11.03
CA ILE A 108 -5.38 -0.45 -12.01
C ILE A 108 -6.68 -0.04 -11.32
N ARG A 109 -7.37 0.99 -11.85
CA ARG A 109 -8.63 1.52 -11.27
C ARG A 109 -8.52 2.04 -9.83
N ALA A 110 -7.32 2.27 -9.31
CA ALA A 110 -7.18 2.89 -8.00
C ALA A 110 -7.59 4.37 -8.07
N ASP A 111 -8.19 4.86 -7.00
CA ASP A 111 -8.70 6.23 -6.93
C ASP A 111 -7.76 7.08 -6.06
N PHE A 112 -7.04 7.99 -6.70
CA PHE A 112 -6.05 8.88 -6.08
C PHE A 112 -6.59 10.30 -5.90
N MET A 113 -7.91 10.53 -5.92
CA MET A 113 -8.44 11.88 -5.78
C MET A 113 -7.89 12.55 -4.52
N GLN A 114 -7.19 13.68 -4.71
CA GLN A 114 -6.54 14.46 -3.65
C GLN A 114 -5.43 13.71 -2.88
N ALA A 115 -4.86 12.63 -3.44
CA ALA A 115 -3.70 11.96 -2.86
C ALA A 115 -2.41 12.77 -3.07
N GLU A 116 -1.50 12.71 -2.10
CA GLU A 116 -0.17 13.33 -2.18
C GLU A 116 0.87 12.29 -2.61
N ILE A 117 1.38 12.39 -3.85
CA ILE A 117 2.33 11.41 -4.42
C ILE A 117 3.73 11.98 -4.70
N LYS A 118 4.12 13.04 -3.99
CA LYS A 118 5.43 13.68 -4.19
C LYS A 118 6.56 12.70 -3.84
N ASN A 119 7.52 12.56 -4.74
CA ASN A 119 8.66 11.62 -4.65
C ASN A 119 8.24 10.15 -4.49
N THR A 120 7.00 9.78 -4.82
CA THR A 120 6.58 8.38 -4.81
C THR A 120 7.28 7.64 -5.95
N SER A 121 7.81 6.45 -5.67
CA SER A 121 8.43 5.58 -6.66
C SER A 121 7.37 4.72 -7.35
N LEU A 122 7.08 5.00 -8.62
CA LEU A 122 6.08 4.33 -9.44
C LEU A 122 6.70 3.54 -10.60
N GLU A 123 8.02 3.34 -10.61
CA GLU A 123 8.71 2.64 -11.70
C GLU A 123 8.16 1.22 -11.89
N GLY A 124 7.79 0.87 -13.13
CA GLY A 124 7.11 -0.38 -13.48
C GLY A 124 5.68 -0.54 -12.93
N ALA A 125 5.10 0.46 -12.25
CA ALA A 125 3.75 0.38 -11.73
C ALA A 125 2.70 0.44 -12.85
N ASN A 126 1.53 -0.14 -12.60
CA ASN A 126 0.42 -0.13 -13.55
C ASN A 126 -0.74 0.72 -13.06
N LEU A 127 -0.88 1.93 -13.61
CA LEU A 127 -1.90 2.94 -13.29
C LEU A 127 -3.04 2.97 -14.32
N LYS A 128 -3.22 1.94 -15.15
CA LYS A 128 -4.29 1.90 -16.16
C LYS A 128 -5.66 2.13 -15.52
N MET A 129 -6.46 3.06 -16.08
CA MET A 129 -7.75 3.50 -15.52
C MET A 129 -7.69 4.03 -14.08
N ALA A 130 -6.51 4.37 -13.53
CA ALA A 130 -6.45 5.06 -12.24
C ALA A 130 -7.00 6.48 -12.40
N GLU A 131 -7.70 6.97 -11.38
CA GLU A 131 -8.38 8.26 -11.41
C GLU A 131 -7.77 9.24 -10.40
N GLY A 132 -7.97 10.54 -10.61
CA GLY A 132 -7.62 11.57 -9.63
C GLY A 132 -6.15 12.01 -9.62
N LEU A 133 -5.32 11.50 -10.55
CA LEU A 133 -3.96 11.97 -10.77
C LEU A 133 -3.91 13.04 -11.87
N THR A 134 -3.21 14.13 -11.58
CA THR A 134 -2.89 15.19 -12.53
C THR A 134 -1.51 14.95 -13.18
N PRO A 135 -1.25 15.53 -14.37
CA PRO A 135 0.09 15.52 -14.97
C PRO A 135 1.17 16.08 -14.03
N GLU A 136 0.86 17.11 -13.25
CA GLU A 136 1.78 17.75 -12.30
C GLU A 136 2.13 16.80 -11.15
N GLN A 137 1.14 16.06 -10.62
CA GLN A 137 1.39 15.03 -9.61
C GLN A 137 2.29 13.93 -10.16
N LEU A 138 2.04 13.45 -11.39
CA LEU A 138 2.88 12.43 -12.04
C LEU A 138 4.31 12.92 -12.28
N ALA A 139 4.48 14.19 -12.68
CA ALA A 139 5.81 14.80 -12.84
C ALA A 139 6.58 14.92 -11.51
N SER A 140 5.88 14.90 -10.37
CA SER A 140 6.50 14.91 -9.04
C SER A 140 6.85 13.53 -8.50
N ALA A 141 6.47 12.46 -9.22
CA ALA A 141 6.78 11.07 -8.88
C ALA A 141 7.89 10.52 -9.77
N HIS A 142 8.45 9.37 -9.39
CA HIS A 142 9.45 8.67 -10.20
C HIS A 142 8.77 7.61 -11.05
N THR A 143 8.78 7.80 -12.37
CA THR A 143 8.27 6.84 -13.36
C THR A 143 9.37 6.45 -14.33
N ASP A 144 9.21 5.31 -14.99
CA ASP A 144 10.11 4.81 -16.04
C ASP A 144 9.33 4.38 -17.29
N GLU A 145 10.03 3.90 -18.32
CA GLU A 145 9.43 3.44 -19.57
C GLU A 145 8.50 2.22 -19.42
N LYS A 146 8.55 1.53 -18.28
CA LYS A 146 7.70 0.37 -17.96
C LYS A 146 6.44 0.77 -17.20
N THR A 147 6.40 2.01 -16.72
CA THR A 147 5.26 2.53 -15.97
C THR A 147 4.08 2.73 -16.92
N ILE A 148 2.96 2.06 -16.64
CA ILE A 148 1.73 2.23 -17.43
C ILE A 148 0.96 3.38 -16.80
N LEU A 149 0.92 4.53 -17.48
CA LEU A 149 0.23 5.73 -17.02
C LEU A 149 -1.30 5.59 -17.12
N PRO A 150 -2.08 6.45 -16.41
CA PRO A 150 -3.52 6.53 -16.59
C PRO A 150 -3.88 6.77 -18.06
N ALA A 151 -4.79 5.94 -18.58
CA ALA A 151 -5.35 6.00 -19.92
C ALA A 151 -6.84 5.66 -19.84
#